data_AF-A0A7V3LJ81-F1
#
_entry.id   AF-A0A7V3LJ81-F1
#
_cell.length_a   1.000
_cell.length_b   1.000
_cell.length_c   1.000
_cell.angle_alpha   90.00
_cell.angle_beta   90.00
_cell.angle_gamma   90.00
#
_symmetry.space_group_name_H-M   'P 1'
#
loop_
_entity.id
_entity.type
_entity.pdbx_description
1 polymer ?
#
loop_
_entity_poly.entity_id
_entity_poly.type
_entity_poly.pdbx_seq_one_letter_code
_entity_poly.pdbx_strand_id
1 'polypeptide(L)'
;MMSLLLKISILSLVIVIAALLLPGLGSPGVTILAPAAASAQVPLPDYNEPNNNFAEATPLVNGETAWGAITQASDQDYFYLDLPSRSRVNVVFTTNGYLREGKLAFQQAGTDMIVDLDWEHYDDDGSFVASGTAGPGRLFVMISVGRGTPGTMPYEVTVSYVPLTSGGFTDVPPGSPFYAPITYLADEGVVSGYPGGKFRPELPVTRQQFAKMIVRAVGYPVSSNDECPFVDVYETYPGHYLDPNDPLYPDHYVAVAAAHNITQGVKPQLFYPWDSIKLAQVVTMVVRTGLDVGVWDAPPHSYEPPFPNFGAPHYEWARMGAAHGLFDGYPGPWGWWEPASRGQCAFFIWKLMLALGNGPYPMD
;
A
#
# COMPACT_ATOMS: atom_id res chain seq x y z
N MET A 1 47.06 -26.15 39.25
CA MET A 1 48.46 -25.89 38.83
C MET A 1 48.43 -25.19 37.48
N MET A 2 48.90 -23.92 37.42
CA MET A 2 49.32 -23.09 36.24
C MET A 2 48.36 -23.01 35.02
N SER A 3 48.11 -21.90 34.32
CA SER A 3 48.73 -20.58 34.05
C SER A 3 47.64 -19.72 33.33
N LEU A 4 47.33 -18.46 33.70
CA LEU A 4 47.84 -17.18 33.13
C LEU A 4 47.78 -17.11 31.57
N LEU A 5 47.06 -16.20 30.89
CA LEU A 5 47.33 -14.76 30.64
C LEU A 5 46.17 -14.14 29.77
N LEU A 6 45.54 -12.98 30.11
CA LEU A 6 45.86 -11.57 29.71
C LEU A 6 45.15 -11.15 28.38
N LYS A 7 44.51 -9.98 28.14
CA LYS A 7 44.60 -8.58 28.60
C LYS A 7 43.25 -7.85 28.41
N ILE A 8 42.81 -7.07 29.41
CA ILE A 8 41.94 -5.89 29.28
C ILE A 8 42.78 -4.69 29.74
N SER A 9 42.72 -3.57 29.03
CA SER A 9 43.59 -2.40 29.21
C SER A 9 42.74 -1.14 29.03
N ILE A 10 42.52 -0.35 30.09
CA ILE A 10 43.17 0.96 30.40
C ILE A 10 42.13 2.09 30.16
N LEU A 11 41.87 3.09 31.01
CA LEU A 11 42.60 3.70 32.14
C LEU A 11 41.61 4.47 33.05
N SER A 12 41.88 4.51 34.35
CA SER A 12 41.30 5.44 35.33
C SER A 12 42.34 6.52 35.67
N LEU A 13 41.91 7.76 35.96
CA LEU A 13 42.76 8.78 36.59
C LEU A 13 42.08 9.35 37.84
N VAL A 14 42.84 9.38 38.93
CA VAL A 14 42.51 9.81 40.29
C VAL A 14 43.06 11.22 40.52
N ILE A 15 42.33 12.09 41.24
CA ILE A 15 42.93 13.22 41.98
C ILE A 15 42.32 13.28 43.39
N VAL A 16 43.21 13.29 44.39
CA VAL A 16 42.97 13.45 45.83
C VAL A 16 43.40 14.87 46.24
N ILE A 17 42.60 15.60 47.03
CA ILE A 17 43.10 16.71 47.85
C ILE A 17 42.46 16.66 49.25
N ALA A 18 43.31 16.74 50.27
CA ALA A 18 42.98 16.81 51.68
C ALA A 18 43.09 18.26 52.21
N ALA A 19 42.28 18.65 53.20
CA ALA A 19 42.52 19.83 54.04
C ALA A 19 41.91 19.64 55.45
N LEU A 20 42.67 19.98 56.49
CA LEU A 20 42.32 19.96 57.92
C LEU A 20 42.97 21.18 58.62
N LEU A 21 42.32 21.69 59.69
CA LEU A 21 42.66 22.79 60.66
C LEU A 21 42.06 24.18 60.31
N LEU A 22 41.28 24.94 61.11
CA LEU A 22 40.82 25.00 62.52
C LEU A 22 39.54 25.91 62.60
N PRO A 23 38.82 26.04 63.75
CA PRO A 23 37.44 26.60 63.82
C PRO A 23 37.35 28.08 64.25
N GLY A 24 36.29 28.79 63.83
CA GLY A 24 35.80 29.99 64.53
C GLY A 24 35.11 31.07 63.68
N LEU A 25 33.83 31.33 64.02
CA LEU A 25 33.07 32.60 63.93
C LEU A 25 32.64 33.20 62.56
N GLY A 26 31.32 33.40 62.42
CA GLY A 26 30.75 34.64 61.84
C GLY A 26 30.24 34.60 60.39
N SER A 27 28.91 34.59 60.25
CA SER A 27 28.03 34.88 59.08
C SER A 27 28.36 36.17 58.27
N PRO A 28 27.66 36.52 57.15
CA PRO A 28 26.81 35.77 56.21
C PRO A 28 27.13 36.02 54.71
N GLY A 29 26.62 35.16 53.81
CA GLY A 29 26.28 35.54 52.44
C GLY A 29 27.40 35.57 51.40
N VAL A 30 27.71 34.41 50.82
CA VAL A 30 28.34 34.34 49.49
C VAL A 30 27.57 33.32 48.67
N THR A 31 26.75 33.80 47.73
CA THR A 31 26.13 32.97 46.70
C THR A 31 27.24 32.47 45.78
N ILE A 32 27.58 31.19 45.89
CA ILE A 32 28.48 30.54 44.94
C ILE A 32 27.65 30.22 43.69
N LEU A 33 27.80 31.04 42.64
CA LEU A 33 27.41 30.67 41.29
C LEU A 33 28.33 29.52 40.85
N ALA A 34 27.83 28.29 40.91
CA ALA A 34 28.45 27.19 40.19
C ALA A 34 28.28 27.45 38.68
N PRO A 35 29.34 27.41 37.86
CA PRO A 35 29.13 27.33 36.42
C PRO A 35 28.58 25.94 36.14
N ALA A 36 27.35 25.88 35.65
CA ALA A 36 26.82 24.68 35.01
C ALA A 36 27.69 24.43 33.77
N ALA A 37 28.65 23.51 33.90
CA ALA A 37 29.33 22.96 32.74
C ALA A 37 28.31 22.10 31.99
N ALA A 38 27.64 22.70 31.01
CA ALA A 38 26.91 21.95 30.00
C ALA A 38 27.94 21.08 29.26
N SER A 39 27.92 19.76 29.50
CA SER A 39 28.62 18.85 28.62
C SER A 39 27.95 18.96 27.26
N ALA A 40 28.60 19.59 26.29
CA ALA A 40 28.18 19.48 24.90
C ALA A 40 28.27 18.00 24.53
N GLN A 41 27.12 17.32 24.44
CA GLN A 41 27.09 15.98 23.86
C GLN A 41 27.60 16.10 22.43
N VAL A 42 28.61 15.29 22.08
CA VAL A 42 29.05 15.15 20.69
C VAL A 42 27.82 14.64 19.91
N PRO A 43 27.34 15.36 18.88
CA PRO A 43 26.22 14.89 18.09
C PRO A 43 26.55 13.52 17.51
N LEU A 44 25.65 12.55 17.69
CA LEU A 44 25.76 11.29 16.95
C LEU A 44 25.72 11.62 15.45
N PRO A 45 26.57 11.01 14.61
CA PRO A 45 26.51 11.23 13.17
C PRO A 45 25.17 10.69 12.65
N ASP A 46 24.50 11.50 11.84
CA ASP A 46 23.36 11.02 11.07
C ASP A 46 23.88 10.36 9.79
N TYR A 47 23.89 9.03 9.77
CA TYR A 47 24.57 8.26 8.75
C TYR A 47 23.76 8.05 7.47
N ASN A 48 22.46 8.35 7.49
CA ASN A 48 21.55 8.10 6.36
C ASN A 48 21.39 9.32 5.43
N GLU A 49 22.04 10.43 5.78
CA GLU A 49 22.00 11.65 4.98
C GLU A 49 22.75 11.48 3.63
N PRO A 50 22.20 11.97 2.51
CA PRO A 50 20.93 12.68 2.41
C PRO A 50 19.73 11.73 2.29
N ASN A 51 18.71 11.93 3.11
CA ASN A 51 17.41 11.23 3.04
C ASN A 51 16.24 12.18 3.32
N ASN A 52 16.33 13.40 2.82
CA ASN A 52 15.43 14.52 3.16
C ASN A 52 14.09 14.55 2.41
N ASN A 53 13.85 13.59 1.52
CA ASN A 53 12.64 13.51 0.71
C ASN A 53 12.45 12.10 0.14
N PHE A 54 11.30 11.85 -0.49
CA PHE A 54 10.98 10.57 -1.12
C PHE A 54 11.99 10.10 -2.18
N ALA A 55 12.63 11.00 -2.92
CA ALA A 55 13.58 10.63 -3.98
C ALA A 55 14.95 10.23 -3.41
N GLU A 56 15.30 10.76 -2.24
CA GLU A 56 16.54 10.48 -1.51
C GLU A 56 16.33 9.45 -0.38
N ALA A 57 15.14 8.87 -0.27
CA ALA A 57 14.80 7.98 0.83
C ALA A 57 15.79 6.81 0.95
N THR A 58 16.20 6.49 2.19
CA THR A 58 17.15 5.40 2.47
C THR A 58 16.45 4.04 2.37
N PRO A 59 16.99 3.07 1.61
CA PRO A 59 16.42 1.73 1.53
C PRO A 59 16.58 0.98 2.85
N LEU A 60 15.50 0.35 3.31
CA LEU A 60 15.50 -0.57 4.43
C LEU A 60 15.70 -2.01 3.94
N VAL A 61 16.29 -2.82 4.81
CA VAL A 61 16.36 -4.28 4.64
C VAL A 61 15.22 -4.91 5.46
N ASN A 62 14.51 -5.87 4.88
CA ASN A 62 13.34 -6.51 5.50
C ASN A 62 13.68 -7.08 6.89
N GLY A 63 13.09 -6.48 7.93
CA GLY A 63 13.23 -6.91 9.32
C GLY A 63 14.51 -6.45 10.01
N GLU A 64 15.39 -5.70 9.34
CA GLU A 64 16.55 -5.08 9.98
C GLU A 64 16.18 -3.71 10.54
N THR A 65 16.77 -3.35 11.69
CA THR A 65 16.57 -2.06 12.33
C THR A 65 17.50 -1.02 11.71
N ALA A 66 16.92 0.06 11.19
CA ALA A 66 17.65 1.27 10.80
C ALA A 66 17.61 2.30 11.94
N TRP A 67 18.67 3.08 12.03
CA TRP A 67 18.90 4.07 13.08
C TRP A 67 19.11 5.42 12.40
N GLY A 68 18.55 6.50 12.95
CA GLY A 68 18.78 7.87 12.45
C GLY A 68 18.57 8.90 13.53
N ALA A 69 18.82 10.19 13.23
CA ALA A 69 18.74 11.24 14.24
C ALA A 69 18.33 12.59 13.64
N ILE A 70 17.18 13.11 14.09
CA ILE A 70 16.71 14.46 13.71
C ILE A 70 17.49 15.53 14.48
N THR A 71 18.57 16.02 13.87
CA THR A 71 19.52 16.95 14.51
C THR A 71 19.09 18.42 14.42
N GLN A 72 18.20 18.74 13.49
CA GLN A 72 17.65 20.09 13.28
C GLN A 72 16.13 20.06 13.11
N ALA A 73 15.44 21.18 13.28
CA ALA A 73 13.97 21.20 13.20
C ALA A 73 13.43 21.04 11.77
N SER A 74 14.26 21.36 10.78
CA SER A 74 13.95 21.23 9.35
C SER A 74 14.33 19.87 8.77
N ASP A 75 15.02 19.05 9.54
CA ASP A 75 15.50 17.73 9.14
C ASP A 75 14.32 16.74 9.15
N GLN A 76 14.21 15.99 8.06
CA GLN A 76 13.16 14.99 7.83
C GLN A 76 13.80 13.75 7.22
N ASP A 77 13.65 12.63 7.89
CA ASP A 77 14.22 11.38 7.42
C ASP A 77 13.18 10.56 6.66
N TYR A 78 13.50 10.16 5.45
CA TYR A 78 12.68 9.28 4.63
C TYR A 78 13.38 7.92 4.47
N PHE A 79 12.63 6.85 4.75
CA PHE A 79 13.04 5.48 4.50
C PHE A 79 12.04 4.80 3.59
N TYR A 80 12.48 3.75 2.89
CA TYR A 80 11.56 2.94 2.10
C TYR A 80 11.86 1.45 2.14
N LEU A 81 10.84 0.63 1.89
CA LEU A 81 10.94 -0.80 1.68
C LEU A 81 10.07 -1.21 0.49
N ASP A 82 10.64 -1.96 -0.45
CA ASP A 82 9.91 -2.51 -1.59
C ASP A 82 9.20 -3.82 -1.20
N LEU A 83 7.89 -3.86 -1.41
CA LEU A 83 7.03 -5.04 -1.23
C LEU A 83 6.84 -5.72 -2.60
N PRO A 84 7.37 -6.94 -2.80
CA PRO A 84 7.31 -7.63 -4.08
C PRO A 84 5.93 -8.22 -4.39
N SER A 85 5.08 -8.39 -3.38
CA SER A 85 3.73 -8.94 -3.48
C SER A 85 2.89 -8.44 -2.32
N ARG A 86 1.58 -8.72 -2.35
CA ARG A 86 0.74 -8.50 -1.17
C ARG A 86 1.35 -9.18 0.05
N SER A 87 1.55 -8.42 1.12
CA SER A 87 2.31 -8.84 2.29
C SER A 87 1.64 -8.38 3.58
N ARG A 88 1.79 -9.17 4.64
CA ARG A 88 1.57 -8.68 6.01
C ARG A 88 2.79 -7.85 6.37
N VAL A 89 2.55 -6.61 6.76
CA VAL A 89 3.59 -5.65 7.11
C VAL A 89 3.50 -5.36 8.61
N ASN A 90 4.66 -5.20 9.24
CA ASN A 90 4.79 -4.71 10.59
C ASN A 90 5.86 -3.62 10.63
N VAL A 91 5.48 -2.47 11.20
CA VAL A 91 6.36 -1.32 11.42
C VAL A 91 6.49 -1.09 12.92
N VAL A 92 7.73 -1.03 13.38
CA VAL A 92 8.07 -0.66 14.75
C VAL A 92 8.93 0.59 14.70
N PHE A 93 8.46 1.67 15.32
CA PHE A 93 9.17 2.93 15.44
C PHE A 93 9.34 3.30 16.91
N THR A 94 10.58 3.52 17.33
CA THR A 94 10.93 3.82 18.72
C THR A 94 11.73 5.11 18.78
N THR A 95 11.32 6.03 19.65
CA THR A 95 11.95 7.36 19.76
C THR A 95 12.87 7.49 20.97
N ASN A 96 13.03 6.42 21.74
CA ASN A 96 13.84 6.37 22.96
C ASN A 96 13.46 7.46 23.99
N GLY A 97 12.18 7.82 24.08
CA GLY A 97 11.66 8.83 25.01
C GLY A 97 11.79 10.28 24.51
N TYR A 98 12.29 10.50 23.31
CA TYR A 98 12.41 11.82 22.70
C TYR A 98 11.26 12.03 21.72
N LEU A 99 10.44 13.05 21.95
CA LEU A 99 9.27 13.29 21.11
C LEU A 99 9.67 13.44 19.63
N ARG A 100 9.16 12.53 18.78
CA ARG A 100 9.27 12.55 17.30
C ARG A 100 7.89 12.30 16.69
N GLU A 101 7.76 12.61 15.41
CA GLU A 101 6.54 12.30 14.64
C GLU A 101 6.92 11.45 13.43
N GLY A 102 6.43 10.21 13.41
CA GLY A 102 6.57 9.30 12.28
C GLY A 102 5.27 9.18 11.50
N LYS A 103 5.36 9.11 10.17
CA LYS A 103 4.25 8.92 9.24
C LYS A 103 4.56 7.79 8.28
N LEU A 104 3.52 7.05 7.94
CA LEU A 104 3.57 5.97 6.95
C LEU A 104 2.88 6.44 5.68
N ALA A 105 3.49 6.18 4.54
CA ALA A 105 2.92 6.44 3.23
C ALA A 105 3.20 5.26 2.31
N PHE A 106 2.21 4.80 1.55
CA PHE A 106 2.43 3.81 0.51
C PHE A 106 2.48 4.49 -0.85
N GLN A 107 3.44 4.11 -1.67
CA GLN A 107 3.37 4.33 -3.10
C GLN A 107 3.13 2.98 -3.76
N GLN A 108 1.91 2.75 -4.22
CA GLN A 108 1.64 1.59 -5.05
C GLN A 108 2.40 1.76 -6.36
N ALA A 109 2.87 0.65 -6.96
CA ALA A 109 3.49 0.71 -8.27
C ALA A 109 2.49 1.37 -9.27
N GLY A 110 2.78 2.62 -9.65
CA GLY A 110 1.97 3.40 -10.58
C GLY A 110 0.94 4.39 -10.00
N THR A 111 0.69 4.47 -8.68
CA THR A 111 -0.32 5.40 -8.08
C THR A 111 -0.05 5.89 -6.65
N ASP A 112 -0.81 6.90 -6.22
CA ASP A 112 -0.77 7.50 -4.87
C ASP A 112 -1.72 6.80 -3.88
N MET A 113 -1.11 6.07 -2.93
CA MET A 113 -1.46 5.83 -1.52
C MET A 113 -2.84 5.30 -1.10
N ILE A 114 -2.86 4.09 -0.50
CA ILE A 114 -3.48 3.78 0.81
C ILE A 114 -2.64 2.70 1.50
N VAL A 115 -2.19 2.94 2.73
CA VAL A 115 -1.78 1.87 3.64
C VAL A 115 -2.97 1.56 4.56
N ASP A 116 -3.41 0.29 4.60
CA ASP A 116 -4.31 -0.23 5.63
C ASP A 116 -3.46 -0.85 6.75
N LEU A 117 -2.78 0.02 7.52
CA LEU A 117 -2.05 -0.35 8.73
C LEU A 117 -2.83 0.19 9.92
N ASP A 118 -3.25 -0.71 10.80
CA ASP A 118 -3.87 -0.36 12.07
C ASP A 118 -2.78 -0.04 13.10
N TRP A 119 -2.97 1.06 13.83
CA TRP A 119 -2.11 1.40 14.96
C TRP A 119 -2.41 0.44 16.11
N GLU A 120 -1.47 -0.43 16.43
CA GLU A 120 -1.60 -1.34 17.57
C GLU A 120 -1.19 -0.67 18.88
N HIS A 121 -0.22 0.25 18.80
CA HIS A 121 0.29 1.00 19.94
C HIS A 121 0.82 2.36 19.49
N TYR A 122 0.53 3.42 20.24
CA TYR A 122 1.01 4.77 20.00
C TYR A 122 1.27 5.46 21.35
N ASP A 123 2.52 5.86 21.59
CA ASP A 123 2.97 6.49 22.83
C ASP A 123 3.00 8.03 22.74
N ASP A 124 3.02 8.69 23.89
CA ASP A 124 3.07 10.15 23.99
C ASP A 124 4.36 10.75 23.39
N ASP A 125 5.43 9.96 23.27
CA ASP A 125 6.69 10.35 22.64
C ASP A 125 6.71 10.11 21.12
N GLY A 126 5.60 9.61 20.55
CA GLY A 126 5.45 9.31 19.14
C GLY A 126 6.01 7.96 18.70
N SER A 127 6.50 7.12 19.63
CA SER A 127 6.78 5.71 19.34
C SER A 127 5.49 4.98 18.98
N PHE A 128 5.58 4.01 18.07
CA PHE A 128 4.41 3.25 17.66
C PHE A 128 4.73 1.87 17.11
N VAL A 129 3.69 1.04 17.11
CA VAL A 129 3.62 -0.20 16.34
C VAL A 129 2.41 -0.13 15.42
N ALA A 130 2.63 -0.42 14.14
CA ALA A 130 1.58 -0.48 13.14
C ALA A 130 1.68 -1.80 12.36
N SER A 131 0.56 -2.50 12.23
CA SER A 131 0.51 -3.78 11.51
C SER A 131 -0.71 -3.85 10.59
N GLY A 132 -0.62 -4.67 9.55
CA GLY A 132 -1.68 -4.74 8.54
C GLY A 132 -1.21 -5.37 7.24
N THR A 133 -1.99 -5.15 6.18
CA THR A 133 -1.72 -5.78 4.88
C THR A 133 -1.55 -4.72 3.80
N ALA A 134 -0.44 -4.76 3.08
CA ALA A 134 -0.17 -3.88 1.95
C ALA A 134 -0.03 -4.69 0.65
N GLY A 135 -0.41 -4.08 -0.48
CA GLY A 135 -0.19 -4.64 -1.81
C GLY A 135 1.29 -4.58 -2.24
N PRO A 136 1.62 -5.05 -3.47
CA PRO A 136 2.92 -4.78 -4.06
C PRO A 136 3.15 -3.27 -4.28
N GLY A 137 4.37 -2.80 -4.06
CA GLY A 137 4.71 -1.37 -4.15
C GLY A 137 5.79 -0.97 -3.16
N ARG A 138 5.95 0.33 -2.93
CA ARG A 138 6.97 0.90 -2.05
C ARG A 138 6.31 1.51 -0.81
N LEU A 139 6.65 0.99 0.36
CA LEU A 139 6.25 1.58 1.63
C LEU A 139 7.31 2.59 2.07
N PHE A 140 6.89 3.82 2.34
CA PHE A 140 7.71 4.87 2.92
C PHE A 140 7.41 5.05 4.41
N VAL A 141 8.47 5.33 5.16
CA VAL A 141 8.40 5.82 6.54
C VAL A 141 9.07 7.19 6.55
N MET A 142 8.31 8.22 6.92
CA MET A 142 8.83 9.58 7.10
C MET A 142 8.90 9.90 8.59
N ILE A 143 10.03 10.40 9.05
CA ILE A 143 10.29 10.72 10.45
C ILE A 143 10.71 12.18 10.53
N SER A 144 10.14 12.90 11.50
CA SER A 144 10.46 14.31 11.74
C SER A 144 10.42 14.64 13.22
N VAL A 145 10.79 15.87 13.57
CA VAL A 145 10.72 16.36 14.95
C VAL A 145 9.27 16.48 15.47
N GLY A 146 8.29 16.72 14.60
CA GLY A 146 6.90 16.97 14.99
C GLY A 146 6.75 18.12 15.98
N ARG A 147 6.05 17.89 17.09
CA ARG A 147 5.91 18.83 18.22
C ARG A 147 7.09 18.81 19.21
N GLY A 148 8.11 18.00 18.94
CA GLY A 148 9.27 17.81 19.80
C GLY A 148 10.33 18.88 19.62
N THR A 149 11.52 18.61 20.12
CA THR A 149 12.71 19.43 19.85
C THR A 149 13.78 18.57 19.16
N PRO A 150 14.56 19.17 18.24
CA PRO A 150 15.69 18.47 17.64
C PRO A 150 16.66 18.03 18.71
N GLY A 151 17.28 16.87 18.52
CA GLY A 151 18.16 16.31 19.52
C GLY A 151 19.09 15.27 18.93
N THR A 152 20.19 15.02 19.61
CA THR A 152 21.25 14.14 19.14
C THR A 152 21.00 12.66 19.46
N MET A 153 19.83 12.33 20.01
CA MET A 153 19.49 10.96 20.38
C MET A 153 18.83 10.24 19.20
N PRO A 154 19.23 8.98 18.93
CA PRO A 154 18.77 8.28 17.76
C PRO A 154 17.35 7.75 17.98
N TYR A 155 16.58 7.70 16.90
CA TYR A 155 15.41 6.85 16.83
C TYR A 155 15.77 5.52 16.15
N GLU A 156 14.90 4.55 16.30
CA GLU A 156 14.99 3.25 15.64
C GLU A 156 13.73 3.00 14.82
N VAL A 157 13.89 2.51 13.59
CA VAL A 157 12.80 2.08 12.73
C VAL A 157 13.09 0.68 12.21
N THR A 158 12.13 -0.23 12.38
CA THR A 158 12.18 -1.57 11.80
C THR A 158 10.93 -1.77 10.97
N VAL A 159 11.11 -2.09 9.70
CA VAL A 159 10.01 -2.47 8.81
C VAL A 159 10.23 -3.92 8.40
N SER A 160 9.23 -4.75 8.64
CA SER A 160 9.24 -6.15 8.25
C SER A 160 8.00 -6.49 7.43
N TYR A 161 8.15 -7.42 6.51
CA TYR A 161 7.03 -8.01 5.79
C TYR A 161 7.18 -9.51 5.63
N VAL A 162 6.03 -10.16 5.62
CA VAL A 162 5.87 -11.56 5.21
C VAL A 162 4.95 -11.56 4.01
N PRO A 163 5.40 -12.03 2.83
CA PRO A 163 4.53 -12.24 1.69
C PRO A 163 3.32 -13.05 2.11
N LEU A 164 2.13 -12.52 1.82
CA LEU A 164 0.93 -13.33 1.91
C LEU A 164 1.01 -14.32 0.76
N THR A 165 1.49 -15.53 1.05
CA THR A 165 1.22 -16.65 0.16
C THR A 165 -0.29 -16.81 0.16
N SER A 166 -0.94 -16.36 -0.92
CA SER A 166 -2.21 -16.90 -1.34
C SER A 166 -1.99 -18.41 -1.47
N GLY A 167 -2.15 -19.15 -0.36
CA GLY A 167 -2.27 -20.59 -0.43
C GLY A 167 -3.47 -20.81 -1.31
N GLY A 168 -3.21 -21.13 -2.59
CA GLY A 168 -4.15 -20.95 -3.69
C GLY A 168 -5.54 -21.44 -3.32
N PHE A 169 -6.56 -20.83 -3.92
CA PHE A 169 -7.93 -21.15 -3.56
C PHE A 169 -8.21 -22.64 -3.76
N THR A 170 -8.78 -23.29 -2.74
CA THR A 170 -9.05 -24.74 -2.73
C THR A 170 -9.98 -25.20 -3.84
N ASP A 171 -10.83 -24.29 -4.35
CA ASP A 171 -11.74 -24.47 -5.47
C ASP A 171 -11.20 -23.91 -6.80
N VAL A 172 -9.93 -23.47 -6.82
CA VAL A 172 -9.19 -23.08 -8.02
C VAL A 172 -7.79 -23.73 -7.99
N PRO A 173 -7.68 -25.07 -8.04
CA PRO A 173 -6.39 -25.75 -8.14
C PRO A 173 -5.71 -25.53 -9.50
N PRO A 174 -4.39 -25.78 -9.61
CA PRO A 174 -3.68 -25.80 -10.89
C PRO A 174 -4.42 -26.64 -11.94
N GLY A 175 -4.55 -26.11 -13.16
CA GLY A 175 -5.34 -26.72 -14.25
C GLY A 175 -6.81 -26.29 -14.29
N SER A 176 -7.30 -25.54 -13.29
CA SER A 176 -8.62 -24.90 -13.38
C SER A 176 -8.64 -23.81 -14.46
N PRO A 177 -9.77 -23.61 -15.18
CA PRO A 177 -9.82 -22.70 -16.33
C PRO A 177 -9.41 -21.26 -16.04
N PHE A 178 -9.62 -20.79 -14.80
CA PHE A 178 -9.31 -19.45 -14.35
C PHE A 178 -8.16 -19.43 -13.32
N TYR A 179 -7.34 -20.48 -13.24
CA TYR A 179 -6.25 -20.57 -12.26
C TYR A 179 -5.32 -19.36 -12.31
N ALA A 180 -4.60 -19.18 -13.43
CA ALA A 180 -3.65 -18.09 -13.61
C ALA A 180 -4.23 -16.68 -13.36
N PRO A 181 -5.38 -16.28 -13.96
CA PRO A 181 -5.92 -14.95 -13.72
C PRO A 181 -6.34 -14.74 -12.27
N ILE A 182 -6.94 -15.75 -11.62
CA ILE A 182 -7.40 -15.61 -10.24
C ILE A 182 -6.22 -15.52 -9.27
N THR A 183 -5.20 -16.37 -9.43
CA THR A 183 -4.02 -16.33 -8.55
C THR A 183 -3.27 -15.03 -8.72
N TYR A 184 -3.03 -14.61 -9.96
CA TYR A 184 -2.35 -13.36 -10.25
C TYR A 184 -3.08 -12.16 -9.64
N LEU A 185 -4.39 -12.02 -9.87
CA LEU A 185 -5.15 -10.89 -9.32
C LEU A 185 -5.28 -10.95 -7.79
N ALA A 186 -5.17 -12.13 -7.18
CA ALA A 186 -5.13 -12.25 -5.73
C ALA A 186 -3.78 -11.78 -5.16
N ASP A 187 -2.68 -12.12 -5.83
CA ASP A 187 -1.31 -11.71 -5.48
C ASP A 187 -1.12 -10.20 -5.64
N GLU A 188 -1.75 -9.60 -6.67
CA GLU A 188 -1.85 -8.15 -6.89
C GLU A 188 -2.85 -7.47 -5.94
N GLY A 189 -3.59 -8.23 -5.14
CA GLY A 189 -4.57 -7.71 -4.18
C GLY A 189 -5.84 -7.11 -4.80
N VAL A 190 -6.07 -7.30 -6.10
CA VAL A 190 -7.26 -6.87 -6.83
C VAL A 190 -8.50 -7.65 -6.41
N VAL A 191 -8.32 -8.96 -6.18
CA VAL A 191 -9.40 -9.85 -5.74
C VAL A 191 -9.04 -10.55 -4.44
N SER A 192 -10.07 -10.98 -3.71
CA SER A 192 -9.94 -11.80 -2.51
C SER A 192 -10.91 -12.97 -2.55
N GLY A 193 -10.58 -14.03 -1.81
CA GLY A 193 -11.48 -15.17 -1.59
C GLY A 193 -12.41 -14.95 -0.40
N TYR A 194 -13.25 -15.96 -0.17
CA TYR A 194 -14.14 -16.06 0.97
C TYR A 194 -13.43 -16.71 2.17
N PRO A 195 -13.93 -16.47 3.40
CA PRO A 195 -13.53 -17.26 4.56
C PRO A 195 -13.60 -18.77 4.26
N GLY A 196 -12.55 -19.49 4.63
CA GLY A 196 -12.41 -20.92 4.31
C GLY A 196 -11.62 -21.24 3.04
N GLY A 197 -10.93 -20.26 2.44
CA GLY A 197 -9.92 -20.50 1.39
C GLY A 197 -10.52 -20.84 0.01
N LYS A 198 -11.70 -20.30 -0.30
CA LYS A 198 -12.40 -20.51 -1.58
C LYS A 198 -12.54 -19.20 -2.35
N PHE A 199 -12.45 -19.23 -3.68
CA PHE A 199 -12.68 -18.07 -4.54
C PHE A 199 -14.11 -18.00 -5.10
N ARG A 200 -14.73 -19.17 -5.35
CA ARG A 200 -16.03 -19.34 -6.00
C ARG A 200 -16.09 -18.73 -7.41
N PRO A 201 -15.26 -19.20 -8.36
CA PRO A 201 -15.11 -18.61 -9.69
C PRO A 201 -16.40 -18.56 -10.52
N GLU A 202 -17.39 -19.39 -10.20
CA GLU A 202 -18.69 -19.51 -10.86
C GLU A 202 -19.72 -18.47 -10.42
N LEU A 203 -19.54 -17.82 -9.27
CA LEU A 203 -20.53 -16.86 -8.77
C LEU A 203 -20.57 -15.58 -9.62
N PRO A 204 -21.75 -14.98 -9.82
CA PRO A 204 -21.87 -13.72 -10.55
C PRO A 204 -21.26 -12.56 -9.76
N VAL A 205 -20.80 -11.55 -10.49
CA VAL A 205 -20.27 -10.30 -9.93
C VAL A 205 -21.29 -9.18 -10.12
N THR A 206 -21.52 -8.36 -9.11
CA THR A 206 -22.38 -7.17 -9.27
C THR A 206 -21.64 -6.03 -9.98
N ARG A 207 -22.38 -5.11 -10.59
CA ARG A 207 -21.77 -3.98 -11.32
C ARG A 207 -20.84 -3.13 -10.45
N GLN A 208 -21.21 -2.88 -9.19
CA GLN A 208 -20.36 -2.12 -8.26
C GLN A 208 -19.12 -2.90 -7.81
N GLN A 209 -19.22 -4.23 -7.66
CA GLN A 209 -18.06 -5.07 -7.35
C GLN A 209 -17.06 -5.03 -8.50
N PHE A 210 -17.54 -5.12 -9.75
CA PHE A 210 -16.67 -5.04 -10.91
C PHE A 210 -16.00 -3.67 -11.05
N ALA A 211 -16.71 -2.56 -10.76
CA ALA A 211 -16.14 -1.22 -10.72
C ALA A 211 -14.96 -1.14 -9.73
N LYS A 212 -15.13 -1.65 -8.50
CA LYS A 212 -14.02 -1.76 -7.53
C LYS A 212 -12.86 -2.61 -8.07
N MET A 213 -13.15 -3.77 -8.66
CA MET A 213 -12.11 -4.66 -9.19
C MET A 213 -11.26 -3.97 -10.27
N ILE A 214 -11.90 -3.32 -11.26
CA ILE A 214 -11.17 -2.69 -12.37
C ILE A 214 -10.38 -1.45 -11.92
N VAL A 215 -10.95 -0.63 -11.04
CA VAL A 215 -10.28 0.56 -10.47
C VAL A 215 -9.03 0.15 -9.70
N ARG A 216 -9.14 -0.89 -8.85
CA ARG A 216 -7.98 -1.43 -8.12
C ARG A 216 -6.93 -2.04 -9.04
N ALA A 217 -7.35 -2.71 -10.12
CA ALA A 217 -6.43 -3.38 -11.04
C ALA A 217 -5.48 -2.43 -11.77
N VAL A 218 -5.96 -1.23 -12.11
CA VAL A 218 -5.12 -0.17 -12.73
C VAL A 218 -4.60 0.84 -11.71
N GLY A 219 -4.87 0.60 -10.42
CA GLY A 219 -4.32 1.34 -9.30
C GLY A 219 -4.94 2.72 -9.05
N TYR A 220 -5.98 3.15 -9.78
CA TYR A 220 -6.48 4.53 -9.69
C TYR A 220 -6.75 4.99 -8.25
N PRO A 221 -6.34 6.22 -7.90
CA PRO A 221 -6.55 6.75 -6.55
C PRO A 221 -8.05 6.88 -6.29
N VAL A 222 -8.46 6.52 -5.08
CA VAL A 222 -9.85 6.62 -4.60
C VAL A 222 -9.82 7.33 -3.26
N SER A 223 -10.69 8.31 -3.08
CA SER A 223 -10.74 9.17 -1.91
C SER A 223 -12.19 9.46 -1.52
N SER A 224 -12.38 9.97 -0.30
CA SER A 224 -13.70 10.42 0.17
C SER A 224 -14.24 11.65 -0.58
N ASN A 225 -13.44 12.29 -1.43
CA ASN A 225 -13.86 13.44 -2.23
C ASN A 225 -14.45 13.00 -3.59
N ASP A 226 -14.38 11.72 -3.94
CA ASP A 226 -14.88 11.22 -5.21
C ASP A 226 -16.40 11.07 -5.14
N GLU A 227 -17.13 12.01 -5.74
CA GLU A 227 -18.59 12.05 -5.70
C GLU A 227 -19.21 11.17 -6.80
N CYS A 228 -20.00 10.18 -6.40
CA CYS A 228 -20.67 9.30 -7.35
C CYS A 228 -21.80 10.03 -8.10
N PRO A 229 -21.80 10.06 -9.45
CA PRO A 229 -22.83 10.77 -10.22
C PRO A 229 -24.15 10.00 -10.34
N PHE A 230 -24.24 8.79 -9.76
CA PHE A 230 -25.40 7.92 -9.86
C PHE A 230 -26.17 7.87 -8.55
N VAL A 231 -27.45 8.23 -8.61
CA VAL A 231 -28.30 8.43 -7.42
C VAL A 231 -28.76 7.13 -6.76
N ASP A 232 -28.56 5.99 -7.43
CA ASP A 232 -28.92 4.66 -6.95
C ASP A 232 -27.73 3.87 -6.38
N VAL A 233 -26.54 4.45 -6.37
CA VAL A 233 -25.38 3.94 -5.65
C VAL A 233 -25.37 4.56 -4.26
N TYR A 234 -25.49 3.72 -3.23
CA TYR A 234 -25.55 4.21 -1.86
C TYR A 234 -24.24 4.88 -1.46
N GLU A 235 -24.34 6.10 -0.94
CA GLU A 235 -23.22 6.84 -0.37
C GLU A 235 -22.65 6.12 0.85
N THR A 236 -21.32 6.12 0.97
CA THR A 236 -20.65 5.70 2.20
C THR A 236 -20.58 6.88 3.17
N TYR A 237 -21.25 6.74 4.33
CA TYR A 237 -21.14 7.69 5.43
C TYR A 237 -21.26 6.99 6.78
N PRO A 238 -20.74 7.58 7.88
CA PRO A 238 -20.84 7.01 9.22
C PRO A 238 -22.29 6.65 9.61
N GLY A 239 -22.57 5.36 9.81
CA GLY A 239 -23.89 4.84 10.19
C GLY A 239 -24.63 4.03 9.12
N HIS A 240 -24.10 3.94 7.90
CA HIS A 240 -24.53 2.97 6.88
C HIS A 240 -23.58 1.76 6.83
N TYR A 241 -23.92 0.69 6.11
CA TYR A 241 -23.08 -0.52 5.98
C TYR A 241 -21.74 -0.16 5.32
N LEU A 242 -20.76 0.18 6.15
CA LEU A 242 -19.36 0.34 5.80
C LEU A 242 -18.75 -1.06 5.91
N ASP A 243 -18.11 -1.55 4.84
CA ASP A 243 -17.11 -2.61 5.02
C ASP A 243 -16.01 -1.99 5.90
N PRO A 244 -15.79 -2.46 7.14
CA PRO A 244 -14.78 -1.88 8.01
C PRO A 244 -13.38 -1.92 7.38
N ASN A 245 -13.17 -2.82 6.42
CA ASN A 245 -11.92 -3.00 5.70
C ASN A 245 -11.88 -2.26 4.35
N ASP A 246 -12.97 -1.59 3.95
CA ASP A 246 -13.02 -0.76 2.75
C ASP A 246 -14.13 0.31 2.86
N PRO A 247 -13.87 1.39 3.63
CA PRO A 247 -14.87 2.41 3.91
C PRO A 247 -15.26 3.24 2.67
N LEU A 248 -14.53 3.12 1.56
CA LEU A 248 -14.76 3.86 0.33
C LEU A 248 -15.69 3.13 -0.66
N TYR A 249 -16.09 1.90 -0.34
CA TYR A 249 -16.93 1.09 -1.20
C TYR A 249 -18.43 1.20 -0.83
N PRO A 250 -19.35 1.38 -1.80
CA PRO A 250 -19.13 1.22 -3.24
C PRO A 250 -19.00 2.51 -4.06
N ASP A 251 -19.49 3.63 -3.54
CA ASP A 251 -19.73 4.87 -4.27
C ASP A 251 -18.46 5.52 -4.81
N HIS A 252 -17.39 5.61 -4.02
CA HIS A 252 -16.16 6.27 -4.47
C HIS A 252 -15.45 5.50 -5.60
N TYR A 253 -15.47 4.16 -5.56
CA TYR A 253 -14.95 3.36 -6.70
C TYR A 253 -15.80 3.55 -7.97
N VAL A 254 -17.13 3.64 -7.82
CA VAL A 254 -18.01 3.90 -8.96
C VAL A 254 -17.82 5.32 -9.49
N ALA A 255 -17.58 6.30 -8.60
CA ALA A 255 -17.27 7.68 -8.95
C ALA A 255 -16.00 7.75 -9.80
N VAL A 256 -14.90 7.14 -9.35
CA VAL A 256 -13.64 7.08 -10.11
C VAL A 256 -13.85 6.38 -11.46
N ALA A 257 -14.54 5.23 -11.49
CA ALA A 257 -14.83 4.55 -12.75
C ALA A 257 -15.68 5.41 -13.71
N ALA A 258 -16.55 6.27 -13.21
CA ALA A 258 -17.35 7.19 -14.03
C ALA A 258 -16.52 8.37 -14.54
N ALA A 259 -15.69 8.97 -13.68
CA ALA A 259 -14.80 10.08 -14.02
C ALA A 259 -13.81 9.71 -15.16
N HIS A 260 -13.32 8.47 -15.14
CA HIS A 260 -12.44 7.89 -16.16
C HIS A 260 -13.18 7.34 -17.38
N ASN A 261 -14.50 7.57 -17.50
CA ASN A 261 -15.35 7.03 -18.57
C ASN A 261 -15.31 5.49 -18.72
N ILE A 262 -14.80 4.76 -17.71
CA ILE A 262 -14.78 3.29 -17.69
C ILE A 262 -16.22 2.77 -17.68
N THR A 263 -17.06 3.38 -16.83
CA THR A 263 -18.47 3.02 -16.72
C THR A 263 -19.41 4.13 -17.14
N GLN A 264 -20.56 3.72 -17.63
CA GLN A 264 -21.72 4.58 -17.84
C GLN A 264 -22.91 3.95 -17.11
N GLY A 265 -23.82 4.78 -16.61
CA GLY A 265 -25.08 4.32 -16.05
C GLY A 265 -25.86 3.51 -17.08
N VAL A 266 -26.64 2.52 -16.62
CA VAL A 266 -27.54 1.76 -17.50
C VAL A 266 -28.66 2.66 -18.02
N LYS A 267 -29.02 3.67 -17.23
CA LYS A 267 -29.91 4.78 -17.62
C LYS A 267 -29.30 6.10 -17.13
N PRO A 268 -29.79 7.26 -17.60
CA PRO A 268 -29.36 8.54 -17.05
C PRO A 268 -29.46 8.54 -15.52
N GLN A 269 -28.34 8.85 -14.86
CA GLN A 269 -28.17 8.88 -13.39
C GLN A 269 -28.39 7.54 -12.64
N LEU A 270 -28.62 6.41 -13.33
CA LEU A 270 -28.83 5.11 -12.69
C LEU A 270 -27.77 4.09 -13.09
N PHE A 271 -27.03 3.61 -12.11
CA PHE A 271 -25.94 2.66 -12.25
C PHE A 271 -26.39 1.20 -12.16
N TYR A 272 -27.45 0.90 -11.43
CA TYR A 272 -27.90 -0.45 -11.05
C TYR A 272 -26.80 -1.26 -10.34
N PRO A 273 -26.36 -0.83 -9.15
CA PRO A 273 -25.18 -1.42 -8.48
C PRO A 273 -25.30 -2.91 -8.16
N TRP A 274 -26.50 -3.37 -7.79
CA TRP A 274 -26.75 -4.74 -7.33
C TRP A 274 -27.02 -5.73 -8.47
N ASP A 275 -27.26 -5.22 -9.68
CA ASP A 275 -27.44 -6.06 -10.84
C ASP A 275 -26.13 -6.79 -11.14
N SER A 276 -26.24 -8.06 -11.55
CA SER A 276 -25.09 -8.80 -12.04
C SER A 276 -24.59 -8.15 -13.33
N ILE A 277 -23.29 -7.89 -13.40
CA ILE A 277 -22.68 -7.35 -14.61
C ILE A 277 -22.72 -8.40 -15.72
N LYS A 278 -23.09 -7.99 -16.94
CA LYS A 278 -23.09 -8.88 -18.10
C LYS A 278 -21.71 -8.97 -18.73
N LEU A 279 -21.39 -10.09 -19.39
CA LEU A 279 -20.09 -10.27 -20.05
C LEU A 279 -19.76 -9.15 -21.05
N ALA A 280 -20.74 -8.69 -21.84
CA ALA A 280 -20.56 -7.56 -22.76
C ALA A 280 -20.20 -6.24 -22.04
N GLN A 281 -20.72 -6.04 -20.82
CA GLN A 281 -20.40 -4.87 -20.01
C GLN A 281 -19.01 -4.97 -19.39
N VAL A 282 -18.61 -6.17 -18.91
CA VAL A 282 -17.24 -6.44 -18.45
C VAL A 282 -16.24 -6.07 -19.53
N VAL A 283 -16.42 -6.61 -20.74
CA VAL A 283 -15.54 -6.34 -21.88
C VAL A 283 -15.52 -4.85 -22.23
N THR A 284 -16.68 -4.19 -22.23
CA THR A 284 -16.75 -2.75 -22.50
C THR A 284 -15.96 -1.93 -21.49
N MET A 285 -16.13 -2.21 -20.20
CA MET A 285 -15.42 -1.50 -19.14
C MET A 285 -13.90 -1.77 -19.21
N VAL A 286 -13.49 -3.01 -19.47
CA VAL A 286 -12.07 -3.37 -19.65
C VAL A 286 -11.46 -2.64 -20.84
N VAL A 287 -12.14 -2.63 -21.99
CA VAL A 287 -11.66 -1.94 -23.20
C VAL A 287 -11.58 -0.44 -23.01
N ARG A 288 -12.58 0.18 -22.38
CA ARG A 288 -12.52 1.60 -22.01
C ARG A 288 -11.37 1.91 -21.08
N THR A 289 -11.10 1.03 -20.11
CA THR A 289 -9.95 1.19 -19.21
C THR A 289 -8.64 1.12 -19.99
N GLY A 290 -8.49 0.15 -20.91
CA GLY A 290 -7.30 0.04 -21.75
C GLY A 290 -7.06 1.25 -22.66
N LEU A 291 -8.12 1.91 -23.13
CA LEU A 291 -8.01 3.19 -23.83
C LEU A 291 -7.57 4.32 -22.88
N ASP A 292 -8.18 4.39 -21.70
CA ASP A 292 -7.94 5.46 -20.72
C ASP A 292 -6.49 5.44 -20.20
N VAL A 293 -5.93 4.25 -19.95
CA VAL A 293 -4.52 4.06 -19.57
C VAL A 293 -3.56 4.03 -20.78
N GLY A 294 -4.07 4.20 -22.01
CA GLY A 294 -3.26 4.35 -23.22
C GLY A 294 -2.58 3.08 -23.75
N VAL A 295 -3.04 1.89 -23.36
CA VAL A 295 -2.49 0.60 -23.87
C VAL A 295 -3.19 0.09 -25.12
N TRP A 296 -4.43 0.52 -25.38
CA TRP A 296 -5.20 0.10 -26.54
C TRP A 296 -5.62 1.30 -27.39
N ASP A 297 -5.85 1.04 -28.67
CA ASP A 297 -6.32 1.99 -29.66
C ASP A 297 -7.42 1.38 -30.54
N ALA A 298 -7.97 2.20 -31.46
CA ALA A 298 -9.01 1.74 -32.37
C ALA A 298 -8.44 0.80 -33.43
N PRO A 299 -9.01 -0.39 -33.63
CA PRO A 299 -8.55 -1.29 -34.68
C PRO A 299 -8.94 -0.76 -36.08
N PRO A 300 -8.26 -1.22 -37.15
CA PRO A 300 -8.66 -0.92 -38.52
C PRO A 300 -10.14 -1.28 -38.75
N HIS A 301 -10.88 -0.47 -39.52
CA HIS A 301 -12.30 -0.71 -39.79
C HIS A 301 -12.59 -2.08 -40.45
N SER A 302 -11.59 -2.67 -41.12
CA SER A 302 -11.69 -3.98 -41.77
C SER A 302 -11.43 -5.18 -40.84
N TYR A 303 -11.04 -4.95 -39.59
CA TYR A 303 -10.82 -6.05 -38.64
C TYR A 303 -12.14 -6.77 -38.31
N GLU A 304 -12.13 -8.09 -38.39
CA GLU A 304 -13.28 -8.95 -38.08
C GLU A 304 -12.97 -9.79 -36.83
N PRO A 305 -13.75 -9.67 -35.74
CA PRO A 305 -13.51 -10.43 -34.51
C PRO A 305 -13.95 -11.90 -34.65
N PRO A 306 -13.47 -12.80 -33.77
CA PRO A 306 -13.79 -14.24 -33.80
C PRO A 306 -15.21 -14.58 -33.29
N PHE A 307 -16.11 -13.59 -33.23
CA PHE A 307 -17.49 -13.75 -32.78
C PHE A 307 -18.44 -12.88 -33.62
N PRO A 308 -19.70 -13.31 -33.79
CA PRO A 308 -20.67 -12.57 -34.59
C PRO A 308 -21.03 -11.23 -33.97
N ASN A 309 -21.54 -10.31 -34.79
CA ASN A 309 -22.11 -9.06 -34.31
C ASN A 309 -23.34 -9.33 -33.42
N PHE A 310 -23.22 -9.01 -32.14
CA PHE A 310 -24.26 -9.18 -31.13
C PHE A 310 -24.96 -7.86 -30.76
N GLY A 311 -24.69 -6.77 -31.49
CA GLY A 311 -25.39 -5.51 -31.41
C GLY A 311 -24.73 -4.44 -30.51
N ALA A 312 -25.17 -3.20 -30.74
CA ALA A 312 -24.84 -2.05 -29.90
C ALA A 312 -25.43 -2.18 -28.48
N PRO A 313 -24.86 -1.48 -27.47
CA PRO A 313 -23.72 -0.57 -27.57
C PRO A 313 -22.36 -1.27 -27.37
N HIS A 314 -22.32 -2.58 -27.15
CA HIS A 314 -21.14 -3.28 -26.66
C HIS A 314 -20.29 -3.96 -27.74
N TYR A 315 -20.86 -4.27 -28.91
CA TYR A 315 -20.14 -4.96 -29.98
C TYR A 315 -18.86 -4.25 -30.42
N GLU A 316 -18.89 -2.94 -30.61
CA GLU A 316 -17.70 -2.18 -31.05
C GLU A 316 -16.55 -2.25 -30.03
N TRP A 317 -16.86 -2.24 -28.74
CA TRP A 317 -15.86 -2.42 -27.69
C TRP A 317 -15.29 -3.83 -27.70
N ALA A 318 -16.14 -4.85 -27.82
CA ALA A 318 -15.66 -6.22 -27.91
C ALA A 318 -14.78 -6.44 -29.14
N ARG A 319 -15.17 -5.88 -30.29
CA ARG A 319 -14.38 -5.90 -31.52
C ARG A 319 -13.00 -5.27 -31.32
N MET A 320 -12.92 -4.13 -30.64
CA MET A 320 -11.65 -3.50 -30.26
C MET A 320 -10.82 -4.39 -29.35
N GLY A 321 -11.40 -4.91 -28.27
CA GLY A 321 -10.70 -5.84 -27.38
C GLY A 321 -10.15 -7.06 -28.12
N ALA A 322 -10.91 -7.61 -29.07
CA ALA A 322 -10.48 -8.75 -29.88
C ALA A 322 -9.26 -8.43 -30.73
N ALA A 323 -9.16 -7.23 -31.30
CA ALA A 323 -7.99 -6.81 -32.07
C ALA A 323 -6.71 -6.72 -31.22
N HIS A 324 -6.87 -6.55 -29.91
CA HIS A 324 -5.80 -6.47 -28.91
C HIS A 324 -5.59 -7.79 -28.14
N GLY A 325 -6.10 -8.91 -28.66
CA GLY A 325 -5.90 -10.24 -28.05
C GLY A 325 -6.59 -10.43 -26.70
N LEU A 326 -7.60 -9.60 -26.37
CA LEU A 326 -8.33 -9.66 -25.09
C LEU A 326 -8.96 -11.03 -24.83
N PHE A 327 -9.31 -11.78 -25.87
CA PHE A 327 -9.97 -13.08 -25.77
C PHE A 327 -9.02 -14.27 -25.96
N ASP A 328 -7.73 -14.04 -26.16
CA ASP A 328 -6.78 -15.12 -26.38
C ASP A 328 -6.66 -15.99 -25.12
N GLY A 329 -6.93 -17.29 -25.28
CA GLY A 329 -6.96 -18.25 -24.18
C GLY A 329 -8.22 -18.19 -23.30
N TYR A 330 -9.25 -17.43 -23.70
CA TYR A 330 -10.50 -17.36 -22.96
C TYR A 330 -11.20 -18.74 -22.95
N PRO A 331 -11.44 -19.35 -21.77
CA PRO A 331 -11.94 -20.73 -21.70
C PRO A 331 -13.43 -20.86 -22.04
N GLY A 332 -14.16 -19.74 -22.19
CA GLY A 332 -15.61 -19.74 -22.35
C GLY A 332 -16.36 -20.07 -21.04
N PRO A 333 -17.68 -20.29 -21.12
CA PRO A 333 -18.51 -20.15 -22.31
C PRO A 333 -18.62 -18.68 -22.77
N TRP A 334 -19.05 -18.50 -24.01
CA TRP A 334 -19.53 -17.21 -24.49
C TRP A 334 -20.95 -16.96 -23.96
N GLY A 335 -21.26 -15.71 -23.62
CA GLY A 335 -22.53 -15.36 -22.97
C GLY A 335 -22.67 -13.86 -22.82
N TRP A 336 -22.61 -13.12 -23.92
CA TRP A 336 -22.55 -11.64 -23.94
C TRP A 336 -23.59 -10.96 -23.04
N TRP A 337 -24.78 -11.56 -22.96
CA TRP A 337 -25.92 -11.00 -22.22
C TRP A 337 -26.20 -11.71 -20.90
N GLU A 338 -25.44 -12.74 -20.57
CA GLU A 338 -25.53 -13.49 -19.33
C GLU A 338 -24.69 -12.82 -18.23
N PRO A 339 -25.06 -13.02 -16.94
CA PRO A 339 -24.22 -12.63 -15.81
C PRO A 339 -22.80 -13.17 -15.95
N ALA A 340 -21.81 -12.29 -15.82
CA ALA A 340 -20.41 -12.67 -15.82
C ALA A 340 -20.01 -13.23 -14.44
N SER A 341 -19.32 -14.36 -14.45
CA SER A 341 -18.79 -14.98 -13.25
C SER A 341 -17.53 -14.27 -12.74
N ARG A 342 -17.19 -14.50 -11.45
CA ARG A 342 -15.95 -14.00 -10.83
C ARG A 342 -14.71 -14.42 -11.62
N GLY A 343 -14.68 -15.65 -12.12
CA GLY A 343 -13.58 -16.16 -12.96
C GLY A 343 -13.49 -15.46 -14.31
N GLN A 344 -14.62 -15.18 -14.97
CA GLN A 344 -14.65 -14.41 -16.21
C GLN A 344 -14.19 -12.97 -15.99
N CYS A 345 -14.70 -12.30 -14.95
CA CYS A 345 -14.25 -10.96 -14.57
C CYS A 345 -12.74 -10.93 -14.29
N ALA A 346 -12.23 -11.91 -13.55
CA ALA A 346 -10.79 -12.04 -13.28
C ALA A 346 -9.98 -12.22 -14.57
N PHE A 347 -10.45 -13.06 -15.50
CA PHE A 347 -9.77 -13.28 -16.77
C PHE A 347 -9.60 -11.98 -17.58
N PHE A 348 -10.67 -11.20 -17.76
CA PHE A 348 -10.59 -9.99 -18.59
C PHE A 348 -9.77 -8.86 -17.93
N ILE A 349 -9.83 -8.74 -16.60
CA ILE A 349 -8.97 -7.80 -15.87
C ILE A 349 -7.50 -8.22 -15.97
N TRP A 350 -7.22 -9.51 -15.81
CA TRP A 350 -5.86 -10.04 -15.95
C TRP A 350 -5.29 -9.74 -17.34
N LYS A 351 -6.07 -9.93 -18.42
CA LYS A 351 -5.64 -9.60 -19.78
C LYS A 351 -5.30 -8.12 -19.96
N LEU A 352 -6.05 -7.21 -19.33
CA LEU A 352 -5.70 -5.79 -19.30
C LEU A 352 -4.38 -5.56 -18.55
N MET A 353 -4.19 -6.18 -17.39
CA MET A 353 -2.96 -6.02 -16.61
C MET A 353 -1.72 -6.60 -17.33
N LEU A 354 -1.87 -7.68 -18.09
CA LEU A 354 -0.81 -8.16 -18.98
C LEU A 354 -0.43 -7.12 -20.04
N ALA A 355 -1.42 -6.45 -20.64
CA ALA A 355 -1.18 -5.41 -21.65
C ALA A 355 -0.47 -4.17 -21.07
N LEU A 356 -0.66 -3.89 -19.78
CA LEU A 356 0.05 -2.83 -19.04
C LEU A 356 1.51 -3.17 -18.72
N GLY A 357 1.97 -4.40 -19.00
CA GLY A 357 3.31 -4.85 -18.61
C GLY A 357 3.44 -5.23 -17.14
N ASN A 358 2.32 -5.29 -16.40
CA ASN A 358 2.28 -5.72 -15.00
C ASN A 358 2.25 -7.25 -14.85
N GLY A 359 2.15 -8.00 -15.95
CA GLY A 359 2.04 -9.45 -15.94
C GLY A 359 3.22 -10.18 -15.28
N PRO A 360 3.01 -11.42 -14.79
CA PRO A 360 4.12 -12.19 -14.24
C PRO A 360 5.14 -12.46 -15.35
N TYR A 361 6.42 -12.54 -14.98
CA TYR A 361 7.44 -13.19 -15.80
C TYR A 361 6.86 -14.49 -16.39
N PRO A 362 7.19 -14.85 -17.65
CA PRO A 362 6.62 -16.02 -18.30
C PRO A 362 6.75 -17.24 -17.38
N MET A 363 5.61 -17.81 -17.02
CA MET A 363 5.56 -19.11 -16.36
C MET A 363 5.71 -20.13 -17.48
N ASP A 364 6.97 -20.49 -17.73
CA ASP A 364 7.39 -21.57 -18.63
C ASP A 364 6.80 -22.93 -18.25
#